data_AF-A0A2S0UHQ2-F1
#
_entry.id   AF-A0A2S0UHQ2-F1
#
_cell.length_a   1.000
_cell.length_b   1.000
_cell.length_c   1.000
_cell.angle_alpha   90.00
_cell.angle_beta   90.00
_cell.angle_gamma   90.00
#
_symmetry.space_group_name_H-M   'P 1'
#
loop_
_entity.id
_entity.type
_entity.pdbx_description
1 polymer ?
#
loop_
_entity_poly.entity_id
_entity_poly.type
_entity_poly.pdbx_seq_one_letter_code
_entity_poly.pdbx_strand_id
1 'polypeptide(L)'
;MLAFPLAGGAGAEERLRVATWNIGLERDGPGLLLRDITGGKDAQVLASVAVLAALDADVVLLTGFDHDAGLAALDAFRDALAKGGVAYGYRFALNPNTGVPTGLDIDGNGRSGEARDAQGWGKFRGAGGMAVLSRLPVDVAGVRDFSKLLWRDLPDAQLPGDMAAQNLQGQRLSTTGHWDVPLVLPDGGALHLWAWHATPPVFDGPEDRNGRRNHDEAAFWLAYLDGRIGMAPPRGSCFWGMPTWTR
;
A
#
# COMPACT_ATOMS: atom_id res chain seq x y z
N MET A 1 8.99 11.28 -10.92
CA MET A 1 8.02 12.38 -11.10
C MET A 1 7.50 12.28 -12.54
N LEU A 2 6.26 11.85 -12.71
CA LEU A 2 5.60 11.84 -14.02
C LEU A 2 4.51 12.91 -13.98
N ALA A 3 4.47 13.77 -14.97
CA ALA A 3 3.48 14.83 -15.11
C ALA A 3 2.43 14.40 -16.13
N PHE A 4 1.15 14.45 -15.76
CA PHE A 4 0.05 14.24 -16.69
C PHE A 4 -0.53 15.59 -17.10
N PRO A 5 -0.67 15.88 -18.41
CA PRO A 5 -1.38 17.07 -18.85
C PRO A 5 -2.90 16.87 -18.71
N LEU A 6 -3.55 17.78 -18.01
CA LEU A 6 -5.00 17.94 -18.07
C LEU A 6 -5.31 18.84 -19.26
N ALA A 7 -6.04 18.34 -20.26
CA ALA A 7 -6.33 19.10 -21.46
C ALA A 7 -7.41 20.16 -21.18
N GLY A 8 -7.04 21.45 -21.23
CA GLY A 8 -8.01 22.54 -21.17
C GLY A 8 -7.40 23.95 -21.18
N GLY A 9 -7.20 24.51 -22.37
CA GLY A 9 -7.05 25.96 -22.59
C GLY A 9 -5.69 26.57 -22.21
N ALA A 10 -5.31 27.64 -22.91
CA ALA A 10 -4.05 28.36 -22.71
C ALA A 10 -3.98 29.02 -21.31
N GLY A 11 -3.52 28.24 -20.34
CA GLY A 11 -3.06 28.61 -19.00
C GLY A 11 -2.05 27.53 -18.60
N ALA A 12 -1.12 27.85 -17.70
CA ALA A 12 -0.05 26.92 -17.29
C ALA A 12 -0.60 25.49 -17.07
N GLU A 13 -0.02 24.48 -17.74
CA GLU A 13 -0.41 23.07 -17.51
C GLU A 13 -0.42 22.79 -16.01
N GLU A 14 -1.60 22.60 -15.43
CA GLU A 14 -1.72 22.11 -14.06
C GLU A 14 -1.22 20.66 -14.04
N ARG A 15 0.05 20.51 -13.67
CA ARG A 15 0.73 19.21 -13.57
C ARG A 15 0.46 18.63 -12.20
N LEU A 16 -0.30 17.53 -12.15
CA LEU A 16 -0.50 16.76 -10.93
C LEU A 16 0.77 16.00 -10.55
N ARG A 17 1.20 16.13 -9.29
CA ARG A 17 2.35 15.41 -8.73
C ARG A 17 1.89 14.23 -7.89
N VAL A 18 2.09 13.03 -8.42
CA VAL A 18 1.82 11.78 -7.69
C VAL A 18 3.14 11.11 -7.32
N ALA A 19 3.26 10.71 -6.06
CA ALA A 19 4.44 10.05 -5.52
C ALA A 19 4.09 8.77 -4.76
N THR A 20 5.05 7.86 -4.68
CA THR A 20 5.02 6.73 -3.76
C THR A 20 6.33 6.70 -3.00
N TRP A 21 6.28 6.41 -1.71
CA TRP A 21 7.46 6.33 -0.86
C TRP A 21 7.29 5.28 0.23
N ASN A 22 8.22 4.33 0.28
CA ASN A 22 8.38 3.50 1.48
C ASN A 22 9.06 4.37 2.55
N ILE A 23 8.28 4.78 3.54
CA ILE A 23 8.70 5.78 4.53
C ILE A 23 9.47 5.17 5.69
N GLY A 24 9.48 3.83 5.81
CA GLY A 24 10.20 3.11 6.87
C GLY A 24 9.77 3.51 8.29
N LEU A 25 8.54 4.00 8.47
CA LEU A 25 8.01 4.42 9.77
C LEU A 25 7.32 3.29 10.54
N GLU A 26 7.41 2.04 10.06
CA GLU A 26 7.02 0.87 10.84
C GLU A 26 7.79 0.82 12.16
N ARG A 27 7.11 0.36 13.22
CA ARG A 27 7.69 0.21 14.56
C ARG A 27 7.65 -1.24 15.02
N ASP A 28 8.28 -1.50 16.17
CA ASP A 28 8.31 -2.84 16.77
C ASP A 28 6.98 -3.24 17.44
N GLY A 29 6.01 -2.32 17.56
CA GLY A 29 4.77 -2.58 18.27
C GLY A 29 3.65 -1.58 17.96
N PRO A 30 2.39 -1.95 18.24
CA PRO A 30 1.23 -1.13 17.94
C PRO A 30 1.25 0.17 18.74
N GLY A 31 0.86 1.27 18.10
CA GLY A 31 0.75 2.59 18.73
C GLY A 31 2.08 3.31 18.98
N LEU A 32 3.23 2.67 18.77
CA LEU A 32 4.53 3.31 18.91
C LEU A 32 4.73 4.42 17.86
N LEU A 33 4.25 4.24 16.63
CA LEU A 33 4.32 5.28 15.60
C LEU A 33 3.54 6.52 16.02
N LEU A 34 2.30 6.35 16.52
CA LEU A 34 1.50 7.45 17.05
C LEU A 34 2.21 8.18 18.20
N ARG A 35 2.81 7.44 19.14
CA ARG A 35 3.62 8.00 20.23
C ARG A 35 4.76 8.85 19.68
N ASP A 36 5.48 8.35 18.69
CA ASP A 36 6.66 9.02 18.13
C ASP A 36 6.29 10.30 17.39
N ILE A 37 5.20 10.28 16.63
CA ILE A 37 4.66 11.45 15.94
C ILE A 37 4.18 12.50 16.94
N THR A 38 3.35 12.11 17.91
CA THR A 38 2.76 13.05 18.89
C THR A 38 3.79 13.59 19.89
N GLY A 39 4.85 12.81 20.17
CA GLY A 39 5.98 13.24 20.98
C GLY A 39 6.81 14.35 20.34
N GLY A 40 6.79 14.47 19.00
CA GLY A 40 7.40 15.59 18.26
C GLY A 40 8.92 15.68 18.33
N LYS A 41 9.61 14.60 18.74
CA LYS A 41 11.07 14.54 18.93
C LYS A 41 11.75 13.42 18.15
N ASP A 42 10.97 12.52 17.55
CA ASP A 42 11.51 11.40 16.80
C ASP A 42 12.20 11.90 15.53
N ALA A 43 13.49 11.63 15.41
CA ALA A 43 14.32 12.16 14.32
C ALA A 43 13.87 11.64 12.95
N GLN A 44 13.41 10.38 12.87
CA GLN A 44 12.96 9.77 11.62
C GLN A 44 11.64 10.39 11.14
N VAL A 45 10.69 10.61 12.06
CA VAL A 45 9.42 11.30 11.76
C VAL A 45 9.70 12.73 11.30
N LEU A 46 10.52 13.49 12.02
CA LEU A 46 10.84 14.88 11.66
C LEU A 46 11.54 14.97 10.29
N ALA A 47 12.48 14.07 10.01
CA ALA A 47 13.12 13.98 8.70
C ALA A 47 12.10 13.64 7.60
N SER A 48 11.19 12.70 7.87
CA SER A 48 10.15 12.30 6.91
C SER A 48 9.18 13.44 6.59
N VAL A 49 8.80 14.22 7.61
CA VAL A 49 7.99 15.45 7.44
C VAL A 49 8.72 16.45 6.55
N ALA A 50 10.01 16.70 6.79
CA ALA A 50 10.81 17.63 5.99
C ALA A 50 10.93 17.17 4.52
N VAL A 51 11.16 15.88 4.29
CA VAL A 51 11.24 15.30 2.93
C VAL A 51 9.91 15.45 2.20
N LEU A 52 8.80 15.09 2.82
CA LEU A 52 7.48 15.21 2.18
C LEU A 52 7.07 16.68 1.97
N ALA A 53 7.47 17.57 2.87
CA ALA A 53 7.24 19.00 2.71
C ALA A 53 8.00 19.56 1.48
N ALA A 54 9.25 19.14 1.30
CA ALA A 54 10.06 19.52 0.14
C ALA A 54 9.62 18.84 -1.17
N LEU A 55 9.10 17.61 -1.08
CA LEU A 55 8.58 16.87 -2.24
C LEU A 55 7.38 17.57 -2.86
N ASP A 56 6.53 18.20 -2.02
CA ASP A 56 5.37 19.00 -2.44
C ASP A 56 4.53 18.26 -3.50
N ALA A 57 4.18 17.01 -3.18
CA ALA A 57 3.29 16.18 -4.00
C ALA A 57 1.83 16.53 -3.71
N ASP A 58 0.97 16.36 -4.72
CA ASP A 58 -0.47 16.52 -4.55
C ASP A 58 -1.12 15.25 -4.00
N VAL A 59 -0.53 14.10 -4.32
CA VAL A 59 -0.94 12.78 -3.86
C VAL A 59 0.30 11.96 -3.52
N VAL A 60 0.35 11.38 -2.33
CA VAL A 60 1.41 10.46 -1.92
C VAL A 60 0.85 9.15 -1.38
N LEU A 61 1.31 8.04 -1.96
CA LEU A 61 1.18 6.71 -1.39
C LEU A 61 2.38 6.46 -0.47
N LEU A 62 2.11 6.26 0.81
CA LEU A 62 3.08 5.84 1.81
C LEU A 62 2.99 4.33 1.99
N THR A 63 4.13 3.64 1.97
CA THR A 63 4.24 2.24 2.38
C THR A 63 5.17 2.13 3.59
N GLY A 64 5.06 1.06 4.38
CA GLY A 64 5.80 0.96 5.64
C GLY A 64 5.30 1.96 6.68
N PHE A 65 3.99 2.26 6.69
CA PHE A 65 3.35 3.13 7.67
C PHE A 65 2.36 2.32 8.51
N ASP A 66 2.55 2.27 9.82
CA ASP A 66 1.71 1.44 10.70
C ASP A 66 0.24 1.87 10.67
N HIS A 67 -0.64 0.89 10.50
CA HIS A 67 -2.08 1.08 10.54
C HIS A 67 -2.61 0.90 11.97
N ASP A 68 -3.38 1.88 12.45
CA ASP A 68 -4.04 1.83 13.76
C ASP A 68 -5.55 2.13 13.66
N ALA A 69 -6.25 1.95 14.77
CA ALA A 69 -7.68 2.17 14.84
C ALA A 69 -8.02 3.66 14.61
N GLY A 70 -8.92 3.92 13.66
CA GLY A 70 -9.35 5.28 13.32
C GLY A 70 -8.35 6.09 12.50
N LEU A 71 -7.19 5.51 12.15
CA LEU A 71 -6.09 6.18 11.45
C LEU A 71 -5.49 7.34 12.25
N ALA A 72 -5.37 7.16 13.58
CA ALA A 72 -4.86 8.14 14.52
C ALA A 72 -3.41 8.54 14.23
N ALA A 73 -2.50 7.60 13.95
CA ALA A 73 -1.13 7.92 13.54
C ALA A 73 -1.10 8.70 12.23
N LEU A 74 -1.94 8.33 11.26
CA LEU A 74 -2.00 9.01 9.97
C LEU A 74 -2.57 10.45 10.11
N ASP A 75 -3.57 10.65 10.96
CA ASP A 75 -4.07 11.99 11.31
C ASP A 75 -2.97 12.83 11.95
N ALA A 76 -2.28 12.30 12.96
CA ALA A 76 -1.20 13.00 13.63
C ALA A 76 -0.05 13.35 12.66
N PHE A 77 0.27 12.44 11.73
CA PHE A 77 1.31 12.65 10.72
C PHE A 77 0.90 13.73 9.70
N ARG A 78 -0.35 13.70 9.21
CA ARG A 78 -0.92 14.77 8.37
C ARG A 78 -0.85 16.12 9.06
N ASP A 79 -1.19 16.19 10.34
CA ASP A 79 -1.16 17.44 11.09
C ASP A 79 0.28 17.95 11.31
N ALA A 80 1.24 17.05 11.48
CA ALA A 80 2.66 17.39 11.52
C ALA A 80 3.16 17.93 10.16
N LEU A 81 2.73 17.35 9.04
CA LEU A 81 3.01 17.86 7.69
C LEU A 81 2.43 19.26 7.48
N ALA A 82 1.20 19.50 7.95
CA ALA A 82 0.56 20.81 7.84
C ALA A 82 1.35 21.90 8.59
N LYS A 83 1.89 21.58 9.77
CA LYS A 83 2.81 22.47 10.50
C LYS A 83 4.13 22.69 9.75
N GLY A 84 4.57 21.72 8.97
CA GLY A 84 5.71 21.79 8.06
C GLY A 84 5.44 22.51 6.74
N GLY A 85 4.23 23.03 6.52
CA GLY A 85 3.87 23.82 5.34
C GLY A 85 3.18 23.06 4.21
N VAL A 86 2.92 21.75 4.36
CA VAL A 86 2.19 20.96 3.36
C VAL A 86 0.91 20.39 3.96
N ALA A 87 -0.22 20.88 3.46
CA ALA A 87 -1.54 20.42 3.84
C ALA A 87 -2.08 19.39 2.85
N TYR A 88 -2.51 18.24 3.38
CA TYR A 88 -3.31 17.26 2.65
C TYR A 88 -4.72 17.28 3.25
N GLY A 89 -5.72 17.60 2.44
CA GLY A 89 -7.12 17.66 2.90
C GLY A 89 -7.77 16.29 3.09
N TYR A 90 -7.21 15.26 2.44
CA TYR A 90 -7.79 13.92 2.38
C TYR A 90 -6.74 12.87 2.76
N ARG A 91 -7.22 11.83 3.42
CA ARG A 91 -6.44 10.66 3.80
C ARG A 91 -7.22 9.38 3.57
N PHE A 92 -6.53 8.30 3.24
CA PHE A 92 -7.15 7.00 3.05
C PHE A 92 -6.19 5.88 3.43
N ALA A 93 -6.68 4.86 4.14
CA ALA A 93 -5.98 3.62 4.39
C ALA A 93 -6.99 2.53 4.75
N LEU A 94 -6.66 1.27 4.43
CA LEU A 94 -7.39 0.10 4.89
C LEU A 94 -6.48 -0.77 5.76
N ASN A 95 -7.09 -1.69 6.52
CA ASN A 95 -6.33 -2.67 7.29
C ASN A 95 -5.43 -3.51 6.36
N PRO A 96 -4.11 -3.56 6.60
CA PRO A 96 -3.24 -4.40 5.81
C PRO A 96 -3.37 -5.88 6.20
N ASN A 97 -2.85 -6.76 5.35
CA ASN A 97 -2.70 -8.19 5.63
C ASN A 97 -1.55 -8.51 6.59
N THR A 98 -0.65 -7.56 6.84
CA THR A 98 0.50 -7.73 7.72
C THR A 98 0.08 -8.00 9.16
N GLY A 99 0.63 -9.08 9.74
CA GLY A 99 0.32 -9.54 11.10
C GLY A 99 -1.09 -10.13 11.28
N VAL A 100 -1.90 -10.26 10.21
CA VAL A 100 -3.19 -10.97 10.28
C VAL A 100 -2.93 -12.48 10.34
N PRO A 101 -3.30 -13.18 11.42
CA PRO A 101 -3.01 -14.61 11.54
C PRO A 101 -3.79 -15.41 10.49
N THR A 102 -3.12 -16.39 9.88
CA THR A 102 -3.78 -17.39 9.02
C THR A 102 -4.41 -18.52 9.83
N GLY A 103 -3.86 -18.81 11.02
CA GLY A 103 -4.18 -20.00 11.80
C GLY A 103 -3.53 -21.28 11.23
N LEU A 104 -2.61 -21.15 10.28
CA LEU A 104 -1.90 -22.23 9.61
C LEU A 104 -0.40 -22.14 9.92
N ASP A 105 0.32 -23.23 9.68
CA ASP A 105 1.79 -23.27 9.63
C ASP A 105 2.20 -23.02 8.17
N ILE A 106 2.51 -21.76 7.85
CA ILE A 106 2.73 -21.32 6.47
C ILE A 106 4.14 -21.67 6.00
N ASP A 107 5.13 -21.64 6.90
CA ASP A 107 6.54 -21.92 6.58
C ASP A 107 6.95 -23.38 6.82
N GLY A 108 6.05 -24.21 7.36
CA GLY A 108 6.22 -25.65 7.51
C GLY A 108 7.16 -26.05 8.65
N ASN A 109 7.40 -25.15 9.61
CA ASN A 109 8.35 -25.39 10.70
C ASN A 109 7.78 -26.21 11.87
N GLY A 110 6.48 -26.56 11.80
CA GLY A 110 5.75 -27.31 12.83
C GLY A 110 5.11 -26.45 13.91
N ARG A 111 5.14 -25.12 13.77
CA ARG A 111 4.48 -24.14 14.65
C ARG A 111 3.54 -23.27 13.84
N SER A 112 2.51 -22.75 14.50
CA SER A 112 1.55 -21.84 13.89
C SER A 112 1.40 -20.57 14.72
N GLY A 113 1.08 -19.46 14.07
CA GLY A 113 0.79 -18.18 14.73
C GLY A 113 2.03 -17.31 14.96
N GLU A 114 3.17 -17.66 14.36
CA GLU A 114 4.33 -16.79 14.30
C GLU A 114 4.12 -15.68 13.25
N ALA A 115 4.97 -14.65 13.25
CA ALA A 115 4.86 -13.56 12.26
C ALA A 115 5.00 -14.07 10.81
N ARG A 116 5.71 -15.19 10.60
CA ARG A 116 5.85 -15.87 9.30
C ARG A 116 4.59 -16.58 8.85
N ASP A 117 3.68 -16.87 9.77
CA ASP A 117 2.37 -17.49 9.51
C ASP A 117 1.25 -16.48 9.26
N ALA A 118 1.55 -15.20 9.33
CA ALA A 118 0.57 -14.17 9.02
C ALA A 118 0.33 -14.07 7.50
N GLN A 119 -0.83 -13.53 7.10
CA GLN A 119 -1.20 -13.33 5.70
C GLN A 119 -0.11 -12.53 4.95
N GLY A 120 0.39 -11.47 5.59
CA GLY A 120 1.69 -10.89 5.31
C GLY A 120 2.51 -10.84 6.59
N TRP A 121 3.84 -10.91 6.47
CA TRP A 121 4.71 -10.81 7.63
C TRP A 121 4.49 -9.48 8.36
N GLY A 122 4.41 -9.51 9.69
CA GLY A 122 4.30 -8.32 10.52
C GLY A 122 4.35 -8.68 12.01
N LYS A 123 5.00 -7.84 12.81
CA LYS A 123 5.16 -8.06 14.27
C LYS A 123 3.85 -7.94 15.04
N PHE A 124 2.88 -7.22 14.47
CA PHE A 124 1.53 -7.02 15.00
C PHE A 124 0.57 -6.75 13.84
N ARG A 125 -0.73 -6.84 14.10
CA ARG A 125 -1.78 -6.51 13.12
C ARG A 125 -1.70 -5.04 12.76
N GLY A 126 -1.41 -4.73 11.50
CA GLY A 126 -1.27 -3.34 11.03
C GLY A 126 0.16 -2.87 10.78
N ALA A 127 1.17 -3.68 11.12
CA ALA A 127 2.57 -3.30 10.96
C ALA A 127 2.94 -3.01 9.50
N GLY A 128 3.65 -1.91 9.23
CA GLY A 128 4.19 -1.63 7.89
C GLY A 128 3.12 -1.54 6.79
N GLY A 129 1.95 -0.99 7.12
CA GLY A 129 0.82 -0.82 6.23
C GLY A 129 1.04 0.18 5.08
N MET A 130 -0.06 0.57 4.44
CA MET A 130 -0.09 1.61 3.42
C MET A 130 -1.04 2.74 3.81
N ALA A 131 -0.75 3.95 3.34
CA ALA A 131 -1.61 5.10 3.51
C ALA A 131 -1.52 6.03 2.31
N VAL A 132 -2.62 6.71 1.98
CA VAL A 132 -2.67 7.77 0.96
C VAL A 132 -2.91 9.09 1.66
N LEU A 133 -2.10 10.10 1.36
CA LEU A 133 -2.35 11.50 1.67
C LEU A 133 -2.58 12.25 0.36
N SER A 134 -3.63 13.05 0.28
CA SER A 134 -4.07 13.66 -0.97
C SER A 134 -4.62 15.07 -0.77
N ARG A 135 -4.31 15.96 -1.71
CA ARG A 135 -4.98 17.25 -1.89
C ARG A 135 -6.29 17.11 -2.67
N LEU A 136 -6.41 16.06 -3.47
CA LEU A 136 -7.63 15.69 -4.19
C LEU A 136 -8.58 14.87 -3.30
N PRO A 137 -9.91 15.06 -3.41
CA PRO A 137 -10.88 14.21 -2.72
C PRO A 137 -10.71 12.74 -3.07
N VAL A 138 -10.77 11.88 -2.06
CA VAL A 138 -10.82 10.42 -2.26
C VAL A 138 -12.29 10.01 -2.34
N ASP A 139 -12.70 9.37 -3.44
CA ASP A 139 -14.02 8.75 -3.52
C ASP A 139 -13.98 7.39 -2.81
N VAL A 140 -14.21 7.42 -1.49
CA VAL A 140 -14.19 6.24 -0.63
C VAL A 140 -15.23 5.19 -1.04
N ALA A 141 -16.37 5.61 -1.59
CA ALA A 141 -17.42 4.70 -2.01
C ALA A 141 -17.04 3.93 -3.30
N GLY A 142 -16.21 4.54 -4.15
CA GLY A 142 -15.67 3.94 -5.37
C GLY A 142 -14.42 3.07 -5.19
N VAL A 143 -13.84 3.00 -3.98
CA VAL A 143 -12.64 2.20 -3.72
C VAL A 143 -12.90 0.71 -3.94
N ARG A 144 -11.95 0.05 -4.62
CA ARG A 144 -11.95 -1.41 -4.78
C ARG A 144 -10.76 -2.00 -4.01
N ASP A 145 -11.06 -2.87 -3.06
CA ASP A 145 -10.07 -3.56 -2.22
C ASP A 145 -9.92 -5.02 -2.64
N PHE A 146 -8.76 -5.34 -3.20
CA PHE A 146 -8.40 -6.69 -3.63
C PHE A 146 -7.49 -7.40 -2.64
N SER A 147 -7.23 -6.81 -1.46
CA SER A 147 -6.29 -7.35 -0.46
C SER A 147 -6.69 -8.75 0.02
N LYS A 148 -7.95 -9.16 -0.14
CA LYS A 148 -8.44 -10.48 0.26
C LYS A 148 -8.43 -11.53 -0.85
N LEU A 149 -8.02 -11.18 -2.08
CA LEU A 149 -7.88 -12.15 -3.17
C LEU A 149 -6.93 -13.27 -2.73
N LEU A 150 -7.36 -14.53 -2.88
CA LEU A 150 -6.51 -15.68 -2.62
C LEU A 150 -5.46 -15.80 -3.71
N TRP A 151 -4.24 -16.17 -3.35
CA TRP A 151 -3.14 -16.28 -4.32
C TRP A 151 -3.47 -17.29 -5.42
N ARG A 152 -4.08 -18.42 -5.05
CA ARG A 152 -4.53 -19.45 -5.99
C ARG A 152 -5.60 -19.02 -7.00
N ASP A 153 -6.30 -17.92 -6.73
CA ASP A 153 -7.38 -17.42 -7.58
C ASP A 153 -6.87 -16.38 -8.60
N LEU A 154 -5.58 -16.02 -8.55
CA LEU A 154 -4.96 -15.20 -9.59
C LEU A 154 -4.76 -16.06 -10.86
N PRO A 155 -5.22 -15.59 -12.03
CA PRO A 155 -4.91 -16.24 -13.30
C PRO A 155 -3.41 -16.36 -13.52
N ASP A 156 -2.95 -17.54 -13.97
CA ASP A 156 -1.54 -17.81 -14.27
C ASP A 156 -0.59 -17.70 -13.05
N ALA A 157 -1.12 -17.82 -11.83
CA ALA A 157 -0.34 -17.72 -10.59
C ALA A 157 0.84 -18.69 -10.55
N GLN A 158 2.02 -18.17 -10.20
CA GLN A 158 3.25 -18.92 -9.96
C GLN A 158 3.32 -19.45 -8.53
N LEU A 159 2.35 -20.28 -8.14
CA LEU A 159 2.33 -20.87 -6.80
C LEU A 159 3.58 -21.75 -6.54
N PRO A 160 4.18 -21.71 -5.33
CA PRO A 160 5.25 -22.64 -4.96
C PRO A 160 4.75 -24.08 -4.99
N GLY A 161 5.50 -24.97 -5.67
CA GLY A 161 5.07 -26.35 -5.90
C GLY A 161 5.01 -27.24 -4.65
N ASP A 162 5.68 -26.83 -3.59
CA ASP A 162 5.76 -27.50 -2.29
C ASP A 162 4.83 -26.90 -1.23
N MET A 163 4.05 -25.87 -1.56
CA MET A 163 3.09 -25.28 -0.63
C MET A 163 2.00 -26.29 -0.27
N ALA A 164 1.81 -26.53 1.04
CA ALA A 164 0.77 -27.44 1.52
C ALA A 164 -0.63 -27.02 1.02
N ALA A 165 -1.47 -28.00 0.67
CA ALA A 165 -2.80 -27.75 0.11
C ALA A 165 -3.68 -26.85 1.00
N GLN A 166 -3.58 -26.98 2.32
CA GLN A 166 -4.29 -26.12 3.27
C GLN A 166 -3.81 -24.66 3.23
N ASN A 167 -2.52 -24.42 3.01
CA ASN A 167 -1.93 -23.09 2.92
C ASN A 167 -2.39 -22.40 1.63
N LEU A 168 -2.47 -23.14 0.52
CA LEU A 168 -3.04 -22.63 -0.74
C LEU A 168 -4.48 -22.16 -0.61
N GLN A 169 -5.29 -22.79 0.25
CA GLN A 169 -6.69 -22.40 0.47
C GLN A 169 -6.84 -21.09 1.24
N GLY A 170 -5.89 -20.77 2.12
CA GLY A 170 -5.97 -19.63 3.04
C GLY A 170 -5.08 -18.44 2.67
N GLN A 171 -4.04 -18.64 1.89
CA GLN A 171 -3.03 -17.61 1.59
C GLN A 171 -3.57 -16.57 0.61
N ARG A 172 -3.63 -15.31 1.07
CA ARG A 172 -3.92 -14.15 0.20
C ARG A 172 -2.74 -13.83 -0.69
N LEU A 173 -3.02 -13.31 -1.88
CA LEU A 173 -1.99 -12.81 -2.81
C LEU A 173 -1.23 -11.65 -2.18
N SER A 174 -1.94 -10.58 -1.81
CA SER A 174 -1.33 -9.35 -1.31
C SER A 174 -0.70 -9.54 0.06
N THR A 175 0.52 -9.07 0.23
CA THR A 175 1.29 -9.11 1.48
C THR A 175 0.85 -8.00 2.42
N THR A 176 0.75 -6.77 1.91
CA THR A 176 0.22 -5.64 2.65
C THR A 176 -1.20 -5.29 2.20
N GLY A 177 -1.40 -4.96 0.92
CA GLY A 177 -2.72 -4.65 0.36
C GLY A 177 -2.65 -4.39 -1.14
N HIS A 178 -3.81 -4.39 -1.80
CA HIS A 178 -3.99 -4.08 -3.23
C HIS A 178 -5.26 -3.26 -3.41
N TRP A 179 -5.13 -1.98 -3.76
CA TRP A 179 -6.25 -1.03 -3.78
C TRP A 179 -6.30 -0.26 -5.11
N ASP A 180 -7.48 -0.16 -5.68
CA ASP A 180 -7.80 0.85 -6.69
C ASP A 180 -8.55 2.00 -6.01
N VAL A 181 -7.87 3.14 -5.88
CA VAL A 181 -8.34 4.31 -5.13
C VAL A 181 -8.68 5.45 -6.10
N PRO A 182 -9.96 5.75 -6.35
CA PRO A 182 -10.35 6.88 -7.19
C PRO A 182 -10.15 8.21 -6.46
N LEU A 183 -9.43 9.11 -7.13
CA LEU A 183 -9.20 10.50 -6.72
C LEU A 183 -9.97 11.43 -7.66
N VAL A 184 -10.79 12.31 -7.10
CA VAL A 184 -11.63 13.23 -7.87
C VAL A 184 -10.78 14.39 -8.38
N LEU A 185 -10.73 14.55 -9.70
CA LEU A 185 -10.03 15.63 -10.37
C LEU A 185 -10.86 16.92 -10.38
N PRO A 186 -10.24 18.11 -10.54
CA PRO A 186 -10.96 19.39 -10.57
C PRO A 186 -12.04 19.51 -11.65
N ASP A 187 -11.89 18.79 -12.77
CA ASP A 187 -12.85 18.71 -13.87
C ASP A 187 -14.01 17.73 -13.63
N GLY A 188 -14.03 17.07 -12.46
CA GLY A 188 -15.00 16.04 -12.11
C GLY A 188 -14.65 14.64 -12.63
N GLY A 189 -13.52 14.48 -13.34
CA GLY A 189 -12.98 13.18 -13.71
C GLY A 189 -12.41 12.41 -12.51
N ALA A 190 -11.99 11.17 -12.76
CA ALA A 190 -11.34 10.33 -11.76
C ALA A 190 -9.93 9.93 -12.22
N LEU A 191 -8.96 10.09 -11.32
CA LEU A 191 -7.65 9.46 -11.40
C LEU A 191 -7.67 8.21 -10.52
N HIS A 192 -7.42 7.05 -11.10
CA HIS A 192 -7.33 5.80 -10.36
C HIS A 192 -5.90 5.56 -9.90
N LEU A 193 -5.67 5.62 -8.58
CA LEU A 193 -4.41 5.27 -7.95
C LEU A 193 -4.41 3.77 -7.65
N TRP A 194 -3.60 3.01 -8.40
CA TRP A 194 -3.39 1.59 -8.16
C TRP A 194 -2.22 1.41 -7.19
N ALA A 195 -2.58 1.12 -5.94
CA ALA A 195 -1.68 1.09 -4.80
C ALA A 195 -1.49 -0.34 -4.29
N TRP A 196 -0.23 -0.76 -4.17
CA TRP A 196 0.14 -1.99 -3.48
C TRP A 196 1.51 -1.87 -2.85
N HIS A 197 1.74 -2.68 -1.81
CA HIS A 197 3.04 -2.87 -1.19
C HIS A 197 3.30 -4.37 -1.17
N ALA A 198 4.15 -4.79 -2.10
CA ALA A 198 4.47 -6.18 -2.37
C ALA A 198 5.39 -6.76 -1.29
N THR A 199 5.46 -8.09 -1.22
CA THR A 199 6.53 -8.76 -0.47
C THR A 199 7.89 -8.41 -1.07
N PRO A 200 8.96 -8.22 -0.28
CA PRO A 200 10.29 -8.09 -0.86
C PRO A 200 10.73 -9.44 -1.47
N PRO A 201 11.35 -9.46 -2.66
CA PRO A 201 11.49 -10.68 -3.45
C PRO A 201 12.63 -11.62 -3.06
N VAL A 202 13.51 -11.27 -2.10
CA VAL A 202 14.81 -11.94 -1.90
C VAL A 202 15.03 -12.55 -0.50
N PHE A 203 14.02 -12.55 0.37
CA PHE A 203 14.17 -12.97 1.78
C PHE A 203 13.57 -14.36 2.06
N ASP A 204 13.98 -15.38 1.30
CA ASP A 204 13.49 -16.75 1.38
C ASP A 204 14.50 -17.80 0.86
N GLY A 205 14.12 -19.08 0.95
CA GLY A 205 14.96 -20.23 0.57
C GLY A 205 14.80 -20.65 -0.90
N PRO A 206 15.30 -21.85 -1.27
CA PRO A 206 15.25 -22.37 -2.64
C PRO A 206 13.84 -22.46 -3.26
N GLU A 207 12.78 -22.44 -2.44
CA GLU A 207 11.39 -22.43 -2.85
C GLU A 207 10.97 -21.15 -3.61
N ASP A 208 11.69 -20.04 -3.41
CA ASP A 208 11.44 -18.73 -4.05
C ASP A 208 9.99 -18.26 -3.89
N ARG A 209 9.39 -18.52 -2.73
CA ARG A 209 8.01 -18.14 -2.41
C ARG A 209 7.80 -16.62 -2.50
N ASN A 210 8.71 -15.84 -1.96
CA ASN A 210 8.67 -14.39 -1.96
C ASN A 210 8.91 -13.82 -3.36
N GLY A 211 9.84 -14.36 -4.14
CA GLY A 211 10.04 -13.94 -5.53
C GLY A 211 8.79 -14.20 -6.38
N ARG A 212 8.22 -15.41 -6.27
CA ARG A 212 6.96 -15.78 -6.92
C ARG A 212 5.78 -14.92 -6.50
N ARG A 213 5.63 -14.68 -5.19
CA ARG A 213 4.53 -13.84 -4.67
C ARG A 213 4.68 -12.39 -5.10
N ASN A 214 5.89 -11.84 -5.08
CA ASN A 214 6.16 -10.48 -5.56
C ASN A 214 5.82 -10.34 -7.05
N HIS A 215 6.24 -11.32 -7.87
CA HIS A 215 5.88 -11.38 -9.28
C HIS A 215 4.36 -11.34 -9.46
N ASP A 216 3.64 -12.21 -8.76
CA ASP A 216 2.19 -12.34 -8.90
C ASP A 216 1.42 -11.13 -8.34
N GLU A 217 1.94 -10.49 -7.30
CA GLU A 217 1.43 -9.21 -6.80
C GLU A 217 1.53 -8.12 -7.88
N ALA A 218 2.59 -8.09 -8.68
CA ALA A 218 2.66 -7.17 -9.83
C ALA A 218 1.75 -7.63 -11.00
N ALA A 219 1.73 -8.94 -11.29
CA ALA A 219 0.95 -9.54 -12.37
C ALA A 219 -0.57 -9.35 -12.19
N PHE A 220 -1.03 -9.23 -10.94
CA PHE A 220 -2.41 -8.88 -10.60
C PHE A 220 -2.96 -7.74 -11.44
N TRP A 221 -2.22 -6.65 -11.57
CA TRP A 221 -2.71 -5.46 -12.27
C TRP A 221 -2.86 -5.66 -13.78
N LEU A 222 -2.04 -6.51 -14.39
CA LEU A 222 -2.23 -6.91 -15.79
C LEU A 222 -3.52 -7.71 -15.94
N ALA A 223 -3.73 -8.69 -15.06
CA ALA A 223 -4.96 -9.47 -15.09
C ALA A 223 -6.21 -8.60 -14.74
N TYR A 224 -6.06 -7.53 -13.95
CA TYR A 224 -7.11 -6.53 -13.71
C TYR A 224 -7.43 -5.70 -14.95
N LEU A 225 -6.40 -5.22 -15.65
CA LEU A 225 -6.54 -4.54 -16.94
C LEU A 225 -7.24 -5.39 -17.99
N ASP A 226 -6.91 -6.68 -18.04
CA ASP A 226 -7.52 -7.64 -18.97
C ASP A 226 -8.94 -8.05 -18.54
N GLY A 227 -9.43 -7.59 -17.38
CA GLY A 227 -10.74 -7.98 -16.83
C GLY A 227 -10.81 -9.43 -16.34
N ARG A 228 -9.67 -10.08 -16.07
CA ARG A 228 -9.57 -11.49 -15.67
C ARG A 228 -9.73 -11.75 -14.16
N ILE A 229 -9.95 -10.70 -13.36
CA ILE A 229 -10.17 -10.79 -11.90
C ILE A 229 -11.66 -10.74 -11.53
N GLY A 230 -12.57 -10.99 -12.48
CA GLY A 230 -14.02 -10.91 -12.25
C GLY A 230 -14.57 -9.49 -12.06
N MET A 231 -13.75 -8.46 -12.32
CA MET A 231 -14.14 -7.06 -12.31
C MET A 231 -13.50 -6.35 -13.50
N ALA A 232 -14.29 -5.60 -14.25
CA ALA A 232 -13.77 -4.77 -15.34
C ALA A 232 -12.99 -3.56 -14.77
N PRO A 233 -11.87 -3.16 -15.40
CA PRO A 233 -11.13 -1.98 -14.98
C PRO A 233 -12.01 -0.72 -15.11
N PRO A 234 -11.76 0.30 -14.28
CA PRO A 234 -12.50 1.56 -14.34
C PRO A 234 -12.25 2.28 -15.67
N ARG A 235 -13.18 3.17 -16.04
CA ARG A 235 -12.98 4.11 -17.16
C ARG A 235 -12.30 5.37 -16.60
N GLY A 236 -11.17 5.80 -17.17
CA GLY A 236 -10.45 7.00 -16.75
C GLY A 236 -8.92 6.87 -16.86
N SER A 237 -8.19 7.90 -16.46
CA SER A 237 -6.72 7.87 -16.38
C SER A 237 -6.27 7.05 -15.17
N CYS A 238 -5.25 6.20 -15.35
CA CYS A 238 -4.72 5.31 -14.31
C CYS A 238 -3.26 5.66 -13.99
N PHE A 239 -2.90 5.70 -12.71
CA PHE A 239 -1.52 5.88 -12.24
C PHE A 239 -1.04 4.63 -11.48
N TRP A 240 0.15 4.17 -11.83
CA TRP A 240 0.82 3.03 -11.21
C TRP A 240 1.84 3.50 -10.18
N GLY A 241 1.62 3.20 -8.90
CA GLY A 241 2.60 3.45 -7.84
C GLY A 241 3.38 2.18 -7.49
N MET A 242 4.53 1.91 -8.13
CA MET A 242 5.42 0.84 -7.71
C MET A 242 6.28 1.27 -6.50
N PRO A 243 6.30 0.55 -5.38
CA PRO A 243 7.30 0.77 -4.34
C PRO A 243 8.69 0.44 -4.88
N THR A 244 9.62 1.38 -4.81
CA THR A 244 11.05 1.10 -5.01
C THR A 244 11.69 0.75 -3.67
N TRP A 245 12.25 -0.45 -3.55
CA TRP A 245 13.09 -0.81 -2.40
C TRP A 245 14.44 -0.10 -2.53
N THR A 246 14.68 0.93 -1.73
CA THR A 246 16.03 1.48 -1.55
C THR A 246 16.77 0.65 -0.50
N ARG A 247 18.02 0.28 -0.82
CA ARG A 247 18.95 -0.45 0.06
C ARG A 247 19.26 0.31 1.34
#